data_AF-A0A4Q2E2L1-F1
#
_entry.id   AF-A0A4Q2E2L1-F1
#
_cell.length_a   1.000
_cell.length_b   1.000
_cell.length_c   1.000
_cell.angle_alpha   90.00
_cell.angle_beta   90.00
_cell.angle_gamma   90.00
#
_symmetry.space_group_name_H-M   'P 1'
#
loop_
_entity.id
_entity.type
_entity.pdbx_description
1 polymer ?
#
loop_
_entity_poly.entity_id
_entity_poly.type
_entity_poly.pdbx_seq_one_letter_code
_entity_poly.pdbx_strand_id
1 'polypeptide(L)'
;MGEDSKKSGEIGEKLTTNILSSIGWLMSLHNVSIKCNTPEHLSEKGKQRSTHGEDQIYIYHNPFHDETTNIVHISVKNNIKKYPAEGTLKSKFKNYIKELQETIDCARHSPELKALNIANNSRKNKVNIGLIIWLHNDKENIECDIISI
;
A
#
# COMPACT_ATOMS: atom_id res chain seq x y z
N MET A 1 -4.82 -22.21 -4.68
CA MET A 1 -3.90 -21.36 -3.89
C MET A 1 -3.53 -20.05 -4.58
N GLY A 2 -3.10 -20.04 -5.84
CA GLY A 2 -2.80 -18.78 -6.56
C GLY A 2 -4.05 -17.96 -6.93
N GLU A 3 -5.11 -18.62 -7.38
CA GLU A 3 -6.36 -17.96 -7.78
C GLU A 3 -7.11 -17.33 -6.59
N ASP A 4 -7.18 -18.03 -5.45
CA ASP A 4 -7.81 -17.51 -4.24
C ASP A 4 -7.08 -16.26 -3.71
N SER A 5 -5.75 -16.28 -3.70
CA SER A 5 -4.95 -15.13 -3.28
C SER A 5 -5.13 -13.94 -4.22
N LYS A 6 -5.18 -14.17 -5.53
CA LYS A 6 -5.42 -13.11 -6.53
C LYS A 6 -6.81 -12.50 -6.35
N LYS A 7 -7.84 -13.35 -6.21
CA LYS A 7 -9.22 -12.92 -5.96
C LYS A 7 -9.36 -12.14 -4.65
N SER A 8 -8.64 -12.57 -3.59
CA SER A 8 -8.58 -11.83 -2.32
C SER A 8 -8.00 -10.43 -2.52
N GLY A 9 -6.89 -10.31 -3.27
CA GLY A 9 -6.27 -9.03 -3.59
C GLY A 9 -7.24 -8.09 -4.32
N GLU A 10 -7.84 -8.56 -5.42
CA GLU A 10 -8.78 -7.77 -6.24
C GLU A 10 -10.00 -7.28 -5.43
N ILE A 11 -10.54 -8.12 -4.53
CA ILE A 11 -11.64 -7.72 -3.63
C ILE A 11 -11.17 -6.64 -2.66
N GLY A 12 -10.00 -6.84 -2.05
CA GLY A 12 -9.42 -5.88 -1.11
C GLY A 12 -9.18 -4.52 -1.76
N GLU A 13 -8.55 -4.51 -2.95
CA GLU A 13 -8.29 -3.29 -3.72
C GLU A 13 -9.59 -2.55 -4.04
N LYS A 14 -10.63 -3.26 -4.48
CA LYS A 14 -11.93 -2.66 -4.79
C LYS A 14 -12.59 -2.05 -3.55
N LEU A 15 -12.55 -2.74 -2.41
CA LEU A 15 -13.08 -2.22 -1.14
C LEU A 15 -12.31 -0.96 -0.71
N THR A 16 -10.99 -1.00 -0.76
CA THR A 16 -10.13 0.15 -0.46
C THR A 16 -10.46 1.33 -1.35
N THR A 17 -10.56 1.16 -2.68
CA THR A 17 -10.91 2.24 -3.59
C THR A 17 -12.24 2.88 -3.23
N ASN A 18 -13.25 2.08 -2.88
CA ASN A 18 -14.57 2.58 -2.49
C ASN A 18 -14.52 3.36 -1.16
N ILE A 19 -13.78 2.86 -0.18
CA ILE A 19 -13.61 3.54 1.13
C ILE A 19 -12.88 4.87 0.94
N LEU A 20 -11.80 4.89 0.17
CA LEU A 20 -11.03 6.11 -0.08
C LEU A 20 -11.83 7.12 -0.91
N SER A 21 -12.56 6.65 -1.92
CA SER A 21 -13.42 7.51 -2.75
C SER A 21 -14.53 8.16 -1.91
N SER A 22 -15.10 7.44 -0.93
CA SER A 22 -16.17 7.99 -0.08
C SER A 22 -15.70 9.11 0.84
N ILE A 23 -14.40 9.16 1.17
CA ILE A 23 -13.77 10.26 1.92
C ILE A 23 -13.11 11.31 1.00
N GLY A 24 -13.39 11.27 -0.30
CA GLY A 24 -12.95 12.28 -1.27
C GLY A 24 -11.60 11.99 -1.94
N TRP A 25 -11.03 10.80 -1.77
CA TRP A 25 -9.80 10.39 -2.46
C TRP A 25 -10.15 9.67 -3.77
N LEU A 26 -10.48 10.46 -4.79
CA LEU A 26 -11.10 9.97 -6.03
C LEU A 26 -10.12 9.56 -7.14
N MET A 27 -8.94 10.18 -7.20
CA MET A 27 -7.96 9.94 -8.27
C MET A 27 -6.69 9.30 -7.70
N SER A 28 -6.67 7.96 -7.68
CA SER A 28 -5.48 7.17 -7.35
C SER A 28 -4.93 6.45 -8.57
N LEU A 29 -3.62 6.24 -8.59
CA LEU A 29 -2.98 5.34 -9.54
C LEU A 29 -2.97 3.94 -8.96
N HIS A 30 -3.35 2.95 -9.75
CA HIS A 30 -3.46 1.57 -9.31
C HIS A 30 -2.36 0.71 -9.90
N ASN A 31 -1.96 -0.34 -9.15
CA ASN A 31 -1.11 -1.42 -9.64
C ASN A 31 0.21 -0.94 -10.26
N VAL A 32 0.91 -0.05 -9.56
CA VAL A 32 2.18 0.51 -10.02
C VAL A 32 3.30 -0.46 -9.67
N SER A 33 4.10 -0.85 -10.66
CA SER A 33 5.31 -1.65 -10.45
C SER A 33 6.51 -0.73 -10.34
N ILE A 34 7.13 -0.68 -9.17
CA ILE A 34 8.30 0.14 -8.88
C ILE A 34 9.55 -0.72 -9.02
N LYS A 35 10.47 -0.33 -9.89
CA LYS A 35 11.76 -1.02 -10.02
C LYS A 35 12.56 -0.90 -8.72
N CYS A 36 13.03 -2.04 -8.20
CA CYS A 36 13.95 -2.04 -7.06
C CYS A 36 15.29 -1.44 -7.48
N ASN A 37 15.85 -0.57 -6.64
CA ASN A 37 17.09 0.16 -6.92
C ASN A 37 18.24 -0.17 -5.97
N THR A 38 18.06 -1.14 -5.07
CA THR A 38 19.06 -1.57 -4.08
C THR A 38 19.18 -3.10 -4.03
N PRO A 39 20.39 -3.65 -3.82
CA PRO A 39 20.56 -5.08 -3.59
C PRO A 39 20.12 -5.55 -2.19
N GLU A 40 19.88 -4.62 -1.26
CA GLU A 40 19.54 -4.93 0.14
C GLU A 40 18.11 -5.44 0.32
N HIS A 41 17.21 -5.12 -0.61
CA HIS A 41 15.83 -5.59 -0.57
C HIS A 41 15.75 -7.05 -1.03
N LEU A 42 15.54 -7.95 -0.07
CA LEU A 42 15.44 -9.38 -0.31
C LEU A 42 13.98 -9.84 -0.21
N SER A 43 13.62 -10.79 -1.06
CA SER A 43 12.39 -11.58 -0.92
C SER A 43 12.47 -12.49 0.31
N GLU A 44 11.34 -13.07 0.72
CA GLU A 44 11.31 -14.04 1.82
C GLU A 44 12.24 -15.25 1.60
N LYS A 45 12.60 -15.54 0.33
CA LYS A 45 13.53 -16.62 -0.05
C LYS A 45 15.00 -16.16 -0.10
N GLY A 46 15.31 -14.97 0.39
CA GLY A 46 16.66 -14.39 0.39
C GLY A 46 17.18 -13.95 -0.99
N LYS A 47 16.33 -13.95 -2.02
CA LYS A 47 16.70 -13.46 -3.36
C LYS A 47 16.46 -11.96 -3.48
N GLN A 48 17.36 -11.24 -4.13
CA GLN A 48 17.19 -9.82 -4.44
C GLN A 48 15.87 -9.56 -5.16
N ARG A 49 15.11 -8.55 -4.69
CA ARG A 49 13.90 -8.08 -5.36
C ARG A 49 14.26 -7.32 -6.62
N SER A 50 13.55 -7.60 -7.71
CA SER A 50 13.66 -6.83 -8.96
C SER A 50 12.67 -5.67 -9.01
N THR A 51 11.51 -5.83 -8.37
CA THR A 51 10.40 -4.87 -8.35
C THR A 51 9.67 -4.92 -7.01
N HIS A 52 8.98 -3.83 -6.70
CA HIS A 52 8.01 -3.69 -5.63
C HIS A 52 6.63 -3.42 -6.24
N GLY A 53 5.59 -4.07 -5.71
CA GLY A 53 4.22 -3.80 -6.09
C GLY A 53 3.63 -2.72 -5.19
N GLU A 54 3.00 -1.73 -5.79
CA GLU A 54 2.29 -0.66 -5.10
C GLU A 54 0.82 -0.70 -5.54
N ASP A 55 -0.08 -0.94 -4.59
CA ASP A 55 -1.49 -1.21 -4.91
C ASP A 55 -2.18 0.09 -5.33
N GLN A 56 -2.03 1.16 -4.56
CA GLN A 56 -2.53 2.48 -4.91
C GLN A 56 -1.57 3.61 -4.51
N ILE A 57 -1.49 4.66 -5.33
CA ILE A 57 -0.79 5.91 -5.00
C ILE A 57 -1.78 7.06 -5.08
N TYR A 58 -1.81 7.88 -4.04
CA TYR A 58 -2.63 9.08 -3.97
C TYR A 58 -1.73 10.31 -3.80
N ILE A 59 -1.93 11.33 -4.64
CA ILE A 59 -1.11 12.55 -4.64
C ILE A 59 -2.03 13.76 -4.45
N TYR A 60 -1.73 14.60 -3.47
CA TYR A 60 -2.49 15.83 -3.23
C TYR A 60 -1.61 16.93 -2.61
N HIS A 61 -2.00 18.18 -2.81
CA HIS A 61 -1.38 19.31 -2.12
C HIS A 61 -1.86 19.38 -0.68
N ASN A 62 -0.92 19.50 0.27
CA ASN A 62 -1.26 19.57 1.68
C ASN A 62 -2.08 20.84 1.95
N PRO A 63 -3.30 20.73 2.53
CA PRO A 63 -4.16 21.89 2.76
C PRO A 63 -3.67 22.78 3.92
N PHE A 64 -2.72 22.32 4.73
CA PHE A 64 -2.15 23.04 5.87
C PHE A 64 -0.75 23.61 5.59
N HIS A 65 -0.10 23.17 4.51
CA HIS A 65 1.25 23.58 4.13
C HIS A 65 1.35 23.82 2.63
N ASP A 66 1.19 25.08 2.21
CA ASP A 66 1.07 25.53 0.81
C ASP A 66 2.15 24.99 -0.14
N GLU A 67 3.39 24.85 0.35
CA GLU A 67 4.54 24.41 -0.44
C GLU A 67 4.77 22.89 -0.40
N THR A 68 3.81 22.12 0.10
CA THR A 68 3.95 20.68 0.31
C THR A 68 2.95 19.87 -0.51
N THR A 69 3.45 18.88 -1.24
CA THR A 69 2.66 17.79 -1.82
C THR A 69 2.87 16.52 -1.01
N ASN A 70 1.77 15.87 -0.62
CA ASN A 70 1.79 14.55 -0.03
C ASN A 70 1.65 13.49 -1.13
N ILE A 71 2.48 12.45 -1.03
CA ILE A 71 2.45 11.25 -1.87
C ILE A 71 2.15 10.09 -0.92
N VAL A 72 0.95 9.56 -0.99
CA VAL A 72 0.50 8.47 -0.12
C VAL A 72 0.63 7.15 -0.88
N HIS A 73 1.43 6.25 -0.35
CA HIS A 73 1.68 4.90 -0.81
C HIS A 73 0.78 3.95 -0.04
N ILE A 74 -0.19 3.36 -0.72
CA ILE A 74 -1.26 2.58 -0.10
C ILE A 74 -1.02 1.12 -0.40
N SER A 75 -0.75 0.33 0.64
CA SER A 75 -0.69 -1.13 0.54
C SER A 75 -1.93 -1.76 1.14
N VAL A 76 -2.60 -2.57 0.32
CA VAL A 76 -3.85 -3.26 0.66
C VAL A 76 -3.54 -4.71 1.01
N LYS A 77 -3.97 -5.12 2.20
CA LYS A 77 -3.88 -6.50 2.66
C LYS A 77 -5.29 -7.00 2.90
N ASN A 78 -5.63 -8.16 2.34
CA ASN A 78 -6.95 -8.72 2.48
C ASN A 78 -6.92 -10.22 2.78
N ASN A 79 -7.67 -10.60 3.80
CA ASN A 79 -7.87 -11.99 4.18
C ASN A 79 -9.27 -12.46 3.73
N ILE A 80 -9.37 -13.62 3.08
CA ILE A 80 -10.68 -14.23 2.78
C ILE A 80 -11.38 -14.69 4.05
N LYS A 81 -10.60 -15.15 5.04
CA LYS A 81 -11.07 -15.59 6.37
C LYS A 81 -10.72 -14.53 7.41
N LYS A 82 -11.00 -14.79 8.69
CA LYS A 82 -10.57 -13.94 9.81
C LYS A 82 -9.07 -13.64 9.82
N TYR A 83 -8.72 -12.64 10.62
CA TYR A 83 -7.32 -12.27 10.87
C TYR A 83 -6.51 -13.44 11.45
N PRO A 84 -5.18 -13.45 11.22
CA PRO A 84 -4.28 -14.42 11.84
C PRO A 84 -4.34 -14.36 13.37
N ALA A 85 -4.03 -15.47 14.04
CA ALA A 85 -3.88 -15.49 15.49
C ALA A 85 -2.77 -14.51 15.96
N GLU A 86 -2.88 -14.01 17.18
CA GLU A 86 -2.06 -12.90 17.71
C GLU A 86 -0.55 -13.08 17.49
N GLY A 87 -0.04 -14.30 17.71
CA GLY A 87 1.38 -14.62 17.51
C GLY A 87 1.86 -14.42 16.06
N THR A 88 1.02 -14.73 15.08
CA THR A 88 1.31 -14.55 13.64
C THR A 88 0.90 -13.17 13.13
N LEU A 89 -0.03 -12.50 13.83
CA LEU A 89 -0.51 -11.18 13.50
C LEU A 89 0.62 -10.15 13.55
N LYS A 90 1.37 -10.12 14.67
CA LYS A 90 2.46 -9.16 14.90
C LYS A 90 3.58 -9.31 13.88
N SER A 91 3.96 -10.54 13.54
CA SER A 91 5.02 -10.79 12.55
C SER A 91 4.58 -10.39 11.14
N LYS A 92 3.35 -10.74 10.73
CA LYS A 92 2.80 -10.31 9.44
C LYS A 92 2.70 -8.79 9.33
N PHE A 93 2.20 -8.12 10.36
CA PHE A 93 2.07 -6.67 10.35
C PHE A 93 3.44 -5.98 10.21
N LYS A 94 4.46 -6.42 10.96
CA LYS A 94 5.83 -5.93 10.81
C LYS A 94 6.37 -6.14 9.40
N ASN A 95 6.10 -7.30 8.80
CA ASN A 95 6.49 -7.56 7.42
C ASN A 95 5.80 -6.60 6.44
N TYR A 96 4.50 -6.34 6.60
CA TYR A 96 3.78 -5.38 5.74
C TYR A 96 4.34 -3.96 5.85
N ILE A 97 4.68 -3.50 7.06
CA ILE A 97 5.34 -2.19 7.25
C ILE A 97 6.70 -2.17 6.54
N LYS A 98 7.51 -3.23 6.73
CA LYS A 98 8.82 -3.34 6.10
C LYS A 98 8.70 -3.29 4.58
N GLU A 99 7.81 -4.07 3.99
CA GLU A 99 7.60 -4.08 2.53
C GLU A 99 7.16 -2.72 2.00
N LEU A 100 6.27 -2.02 2.72
CA LEU A 100 5.83 -0.69 2.34
C LEU A 100 6.97 0.32 2.42
N GLN A 101 7.80 0.26 3.47
CA GLN A 101 8.98 1.11 3.60
C GLN A 101 9.96 0.89 2.44
N GLU A 102 10.31 -0.36 2.15
CA GLU A 102 11.21 -0.72 1.05
C GLU A 102 10.66 -0.20 -0.29
N THR A 103 9.35 -0.31 -0.49
CA THR A 103 8.66 0.19 -1.69
C THR A 103 8.79 1.72 -1.80
N ILE A 104 8.52 2.46 -0.71
CA ILE A 104 8.65 3.92 -0.67
C ILE A 104 10.10 4.36 -0.95
N ASP A 105 11.09 3.66 -0.39
CA ASP A 105 12.51 3.98 -0.57
C ASP A 105 12.94 3.84 -2.04
N CYS A 106 12.47 2.80 -2.74
CA CYS A 106 12.68 2.67 -4.18
C CYS A 106 11.86 3.67 -4.99
N ALA A 107 10.60 3.90 -4.61
CA ALA A 107 9.66 4.75 -5.35
C ALA A 107 10.12 6.22 -5.41
N ARG A 108 10.76 6.72 -4.35
CA ARG A 108 11.40 8.07 -4.34
C ARG A 108 12.35 8.32 -5.51
N HIS A 109 12.90 7.25 -6.08
CA HIS A 109 13.87 7.32 -7.18
C HIS A 109 13.25 6.91 -8.52
N SER A 110 12.00 6.45 -8.55
CA SER A 110 11.39 5.88 -9.75
C SER A 110 11.10 6.96 -10.81
N PRO A 111 11.42 6.69 -12.09
CA PRO A 111 11.04 7.58 -13.19
C PRO A 111 9.52 7.81 -13.27
N GLU A 112 8.73 6.78 -12.95
CA GLU A 112 7.27 6.82 -12.99
C GLU A 112 6.73 7.83 -11.99
N LEU A 113 7.20 7.79 -10.72
CA LEU A 113 6.78 8.77 -9.73
C LEU A 113 7.30 10.18 -10.04
N LYS A 114 8.47 10.31 -10.64
CA LYS A 114 8.96 11.62 -11.10
C LYS A 114 8.04 12.21 -12.16
N ALA A 115 7.63 11.43 -13.15
CA ALA A 115 6.70 11.86 -14.19
C ALA A 115 5.33 12.24 -13.60
N LEU A 116 4.83 11.46 -12.64
CA LEU A 116 3.57 11.74 -11.95
C LEU A 116 3.62 13.02 -11.12
N ASN A 117 4.73 13.28 -10.45
CA ASN A 117 4.94 14.53 -9.72
C ASN A 117 4.92 15.74 -10.65
N ILE A 118 5.49 15.62 -11.85
CA ILE A 118 5.45 16.69 -12.86
C ILE A 118 4.01 16.88 -13.35
N ALA A 119 3.31 15.81 -13.69
CA ALA A 119 1.92 15.86 -14.17
C ALA A 119 0.95 16.46 -13.15
N ASN A 120 1.19 16.26 -11.85
CA ASN A 120 0.37 16.80 -10.76
C ASN A 120 0.82 18.19 -10.28
N ASN A 121 1.77 18.85 -10.96
CA ASN A 121 2.35 20.13 -10.54
C ASN A 121 2.78 20.11 -9.05
N SER A 122 3.39 18.99 -8.62
CA SER A 122 3.79 18.80 -7.22
C SER A 122 4.64 19.96 -6.73
N ARG A 123 4.36 20.42 -5.50
CA ARG A 123 5.03 21.55 -4.87
C ARG A 123 6.51 21.25 -4.59
N LYS A 124 7.22 22.28 -4.14
CA LYS A 124 8.65 22.22 -3.80
C LYS A 124 8.95 21.08 -2.82
N ASN A 125 8.16 20.97 -1.74
CA ASN A 125 8.34 19.94 -0.73
C ASN A 125 7.46 18.73 -1.07
N LYS A 126 8.03 17.53 -0.98
CA LYS A 126 7.32 16.26 -1.23
C LYS A 126 7.46 15.37 -0.01
N VAL A 127 6.34 14.95 0.54
CA VAL A 127 6.30 14.08 1.73
C VAL A 127 5.67 12.75 1.34
N ASN A 128 6.45 11.68 1.44
CA ASN A 128 5.97 10.32 1.18
C ASN A 128 5.40 9.73 2.47
N ILE A 129 4.17 9.23 2.42
CA ILE A 129 3.44 8.66 3.55
C ILE A 129 3.06 7.23 3.19
N GLY A 130 3.31 6.28 4.09
CA GLY A 130 2.79 4.92 3.95
C GLY A 130 1.43 4.77 4.63
N LEU A 131 0.47 4.16 3.94
CA LEU A 131 -0.84 3.78 4.48
C LEU A 131 -1.06 2.28 4.26
N ILE A 132 -1.30 1.53 5.33
CA ILE A 132 -1.71 0.12 5.24
C ILE A 132 -3.21 0.05 5.50
N ILE A 133 -3.92 -0.57 4.57
CA ILE A 133 -5.33 -0.93 4.75
C ILE A 133 -5.40 -2.45 4.82
N TRP A 134 -5.72 -2.97 6.01
CA TRP A 134 -5.83 -4.40 6.26
C TRP A 134 -7.28 -4.78 6.55
N LEU A 135 -7.86 -5.58 5.66
CA LEU A 135 -9.26 -6.02 5.70
C LEU A 135 -9.36 -7.55 5.86
N HIS A 136 -10.54 -8.00 6.29
CA HIS A 136 -10.97 -9.40 6.18
C HIS A 136 -12.35 -9.48 5.49
N ASN A 137 -12.65 -10.64 4.92
CA ASN A 137 -13.94 -10.95 4.28
C ASN A 137 -14.59 -12.22 4.88
N ASP A 138 -14.39 -12.42 6.18
CA ASP A 138 -15.00 -13.55 6.89
C ASP A 138 -16.51 -13.34 7.04
N LYS A 139 -17.30 -13.97 6.17
CA LYS A 139 -18.75 -13.82 6.13
C LYS A 139 -19.45 -14.37 7.38
N GLU A 140 -18.85 -15.35 8.04
CA GLU A 140 -19.41 -15.95 9.25
C GLU A 140 -19.11 -15.11 10.49
N ASN A 141 -18.09 -14.24 10.41
CA ASN A 141 -17.64 -13.42 11.52
C ASN A 141 -17.22 -12.03 11.04
N ILE A 142 -18.18 -11.28 10.51
CA ILE A 142 -17.97 -9.93 9.94
C ILE A 142 -17.53 -8.91 11.00
N GLU A 143 -17.91 -9.11 12.26
CA GLU A 143 -17.57 -8.24 13.39
C GLU A 143 -16.22 -8.61 14.03
N CYS A 144 -15.46 -9.53 13.43
CA CYS A 144 -14.16 -9.93 13.97
C CYS A 144 -13.15 -8.77 13.91
N ASP A 145 -12.74 -8.30 15.08
CA ASP A 145 -11.68 -7.30 15.19
C ASP A 145 -10.29 -7.95 14.98
N ILE A 146 -9.32 -7.13 14.56
CA ILE A 146 -7.91 -7.49 14.48
C ILE A 146 -7.29 -7.71 15.87
N ILE A 147 -7.84 -7.06 16.91
CA ILE A 147 -7.50 -7.30 18.31
C ILE A 147 -8.71 -7.95 18.99
N SER A 148 -8.52 -9.13 19.57
CA SER A 148 -9.54 -9.70 20.45
C SER A 148 -9.65 -8.82 21.70
N ILE A 149 -10.76 -8.10 21.85
CA ILE A 149 -11.11 -7.35 23.06
C ILE A 149 -11.64 -8.32 24.12
#